data_AF-A0A7Y2HUH7-F1
#
_entry.id   AF-A0A7Y2HUH7-F1
#
_cell.length_a   1.000
_cell.length_b   1.000
_cell.length_c   1.000
_cell.angle_alpha   90.00
_cell.angle_beta   90.00
_cell.angle_gamma   90.00
#
_symmetry.space_group_name_H-M   'P 1'
#
loop_
_entity.id
_entity.type
_entity.pdbx_description
1 polymer ?
#
loop_
_entity_poly.entity_id
_entity_poly.type
_entity_poly.pdbx_seq_one_letter_code
_entity_poly.pdbx_strand_id
1 'polypeptide(L)'
;MNWTVVQRILGLLLMMFSVTMLPPIAFSLYYDDHSWLPFVEGFVITVLSGLVCWLPVHRSRKDLRLRDGFLVVAAFWTVLGTFGAAPLYFADGLGLSFTDA
;
A
#
# COMPACT_ATOMS: atom_id res chain seq x y z
N MET A 1 -18.39 -7.73 -14.13
CA MET A 1 -17.33 -6.91 -13.52
C MET A 1 -16.02 -7.22 -14.21
N ASN A 2 -15.25 -6.18 -14.52
CA ASN A 2 -13.92 -6.33 -15.11
C ASN A 2 -12.85 -6.40 -14.00
N TRP A 3 -12.74 -7.58 -13.36
CA TRP A 3 -11.77 -7.80 -12.27
C TRP A 3 -10.32 -7.44 -12.64
N THR A 4 -9.94 -7.61 -13.91
CA THR A 4 -8.61 -7.25 -14.41
C THR A 4 -8.33 -5.75 -14.37
N VAL A 5 -9.35 -4.90 -14.58
CA VAL A 5 -9.20 -3.43 -14.50
C VAL A 5 -9.05 -3.01 -13.05
N VAL A 6 -9.88 -3.57 -12.18
CA VAL A 6 -9.85 -3.30 -10.74
C VAL A 6 -8.49 -3.69 -10.16
N GLN A 7 -8.01 -4.89 -10.44
CA GLN A 7 -6.69 -5.37 -10.03
C GLN A 7 -5.57 -4.45 -10.53
N ARG A 8 -5.61 -4.02 -11.80
CA ARG A 8 -4.59 -3.13 -12.38
C ARG A 8 -4.55 -1.78 -11.66
N ILE A 9 -5.72 -1.19 -11.38
CA ILE A 9 -5.82 0.10 -10.68
C ILE A 9 -5.36 -0.06 -9.23
N LEU A 10 -5.79 -1.10 -8.53
CA LEU A 10 -5.37 -1.37 -7.15
C LEU A 10 -3.86 -1.56 -7.02
N GLY A 11 -3.24 -2.33 -7.93
CA GLY A 11 -1.78 -2.50 -7.94
C GLY A 11 -1.03 -1.17 -8.16
N LEU A 12 -1.52 -0.31 -9.06
CA LEU A 12 -0.96 1.03 -9.28
C LEU A 12 -1.12 1.91 -8.04
N LEU A 13 -2.30 1.92 -7.42
CA LEU A 13 -2.58 2.70 -6.22
C LEU A 13 -1.71 2.25 -5.04
N LEU A 14 -1.50 0.94 -4.88
CA LEU A 14 -0.57 0.39 -3.88
C LEU A 14 0.87 0.87 -4.10
N MET A 15 1.38 0.80 -5.34
CA MET A 15 2.72 1.28 -5.64
C MET A 15 2.83 2.79 -5.40
N MET A 16 1.82 3.58 -5.80
CA MET A 16 1.79 5.02 -5.50
C MET A 16 1.72 5.31 -4.00
N PHE A 17 0.93 4.54 -3.25
CA PHE A 17 0.83 4.70 -1.80
C PHE A 17 2.15 4.37 -1.11
N SER A 18 2.88 3.35 -1.56
CA SER A 18 4.19 3.04 -0.95
C SER A 18 5.13 4.27 -0.93
N VAL A 19 5.09 5.12 -1.96
CA VAL A 19 5.90 6.35 -2.02
C VAL A 19 5.61 7.30 -0.85
N THR A 20 4.42 7.27 -0.26
CA THR A 20 4.09 8.11 0.91
C THR A 20 4.81 7.69 2.19
N MET A 21 5.49 6.54 2.19
CA MET A 21 6.37 6.10 3.28
C MET A 21 7.80 6.66 3.17
N LEU A 22 8.18 7.22 2.01
CA LEU A 22 9.50 7.85 1.83
C LEU A 22 9.69 9.13 2.67
N PRO A 23 8.69 10.04 2.81
CA PRO A 23 8.84 11.20 3.69
C PRO A 23 9.10 10.83 5.16
N PRO A 24 8.34 9.92 5.81
CA PRO A 24 8.68 9.44 7.16
C PRO A 24 10.09 8.87 7.28
N ILE A 25 10.56 8.09 6.30
CA ILE A 25 11.95 7.58 6.27
C ILE A 25 12.94 8.74 6.24
N ALA A 26 12.74 9.72 5.35
CA ALA A 26 13.61 10.89 5.23
C ALA A 26 13.64 11.71 6.52
N PHE A 27 12.48 11.90 7.16
CA PHE A 27 12.37 12.60 8.44
C PHE A 27 13.08 11.83 9.57
N SER A 28 12.86 10.53 9.68
CA SER A 28 13.54 9.69 10.68
C SER A 28 15.07 9.74 10.55
N LEU A 29 15.59 9.70 9.32
CA LEU A 29 17.02 9.83 9.06
C LEU A 29 17.56 11.23 9.38
N TYR A 30 16.76 12.28 9.14
CA TYR A 30 17.15 13.66 9.45
C TYR A 30 17.20 13.93 10.96
N TYR A 31 16.25 13.38 11.71
CA TYR A 31 16.18 13.53 13.17
C TYR A 31 16.99 12.48 13.93
N ASP A 32 17.56 11.50 13.24
CA ASP A 32 18.33 10.39 13.77
C ASP A 32 17.59 9.61 14.89
N ASP A 33 16.26 9.51 14.75
CA ASP A 33 15.39 8.87 15.75
C ASP A 33 15.33 7.34 15.65
N HIS A 34 16.04 6.78 14.65
CA HIS A 34 16.17 5.35 14.37
C HIS A 34 14.82 4.63 14.10
N SER A 35 13.75 5.38 13.81
CA SER A 35 12.40 4.87 13.55
C SER A 35 12.12 4.55 12.06
N TRP A 36 13.14 4.58 11.20
CA TRP A 36 12.99 4.44 9.75
C TRP A 36 12.71 3.00 9.29
N LEU A 37 13.15 1.99 10.05
CA LEU A 37 13.12 0.59 9.62
C LEU A 37 11.69 0.07 9.36
N PRO A 38 10.69 0.30 10.25
CA PRO A 38 9.30 -0.11 10.00
C PRO A 38 8.70 0.50 8.73
N PHE A 39 9.06 1.75 8.41
CA PHE A 39 8.61 2.39 7.17
C PHE A 39 9.28 1.80 5.93
N VAL A 40 10.54 1.39 6.01
CA VAL A 40 11.23 0.69 4.91
C VAL A 40 10.62 -0.68 4.67
N GLU A 41 10.33 -1.44 5.72
CA GLU A 41 9.67 -2.74 5.61
C GLU A 41 8.27 -2.60 5.02
N GLY A 42 7.47 -1.66 5.55
CA GLY A 42 6.16 -1.31 5.00
C GLY A 42 6.24 -0.90 3.53
N PHE A 43 7.23 -0.08 3.14
CA PHE A 43 7.44 0.35 1.77
C PHE A 43 7.70 -0.83 0.83
N VAL A 44 8.65 -1.70 1.20
CA VAL A 44 9.04 -2.86 0.39
C VAL A 44 7.87 -3.84 0.24
N ILE A 45 7.16 -4.17 1.31
CA ILE A 45 6.01 -5.08 1.26
C ILE A 45 4.90 -4.49 0.41
N THR A 46 4.59 -3.20 0.56
CA THR A 46 3.53 -2.52 -0.19
C THR A 46 3.86 -2.45 -1.67
N VAL A 47 5.09 -2.07 -2.03
CA VAL A 47 5.49 -1.93 -3.44
C VAL A 47 5.54 -3.29 -4.14
N LEU A 48 6.06 -4.33 -3.47
CA LEU A 48 6.09 -5.69 -4.01
C LEU A 48 4.68 -6.26 -4.18
N SER A 49 3.79 -6.03 -3.21
CA SER A 49 2.38 -6.44 -3.31
C SER A 49 1.67 -5.73 -4.46
N GLY A 50 1.89 -4.43 -4.62
CA GLY A 50 1.38 -3.65 -5.74
C GLY A 50 1.91 -4.14 -7.09
N LEU A 51 3.20 -4.48 -7.16
CA LEU A 51 3.84 -5.02 -8.36
C LEU A 51 3.29 -6.40 -8.74
N VAL A 52 3.17 -7.32 -7.77
CA VAL A 52 2.60 -8.66 -7.98
C VAL A 52 1.13 -8.57 -8.43
N CYS A 53 0.39 -7.61 -7.87
CA CYS A 53 -1.00 -7.35 -8.26
C CYS A 53 -1.10 -6.80 -9.69
N TRP A 54 -0.24 -5.85 -10.05
CA TRP A 54 -0.28 -5.14 -11.33
C TRP A 54 0.32 -5.93 -12.51
N LEU A 55 1.45 -6.62 -12.30
CA LEU A 55 2.21 -7.28 -13.35
C LEU A 55 1.40 -8.25 -14.24
N PRO A 56 0.53 -9.14 -13.73
CA PRO A 56 -0.24 -10.05 -14.59
C PRO A 56 -1.28 -9.33 -15.46
N VAL A 57 -1.70 -8.12 -15.09
CA VAL A 57 -2.79 -7.37 -15.74
C VAL A 57 -2.34 -6.08 -16.43
N HIS A 58 -1.03 -5.77 -16.43
CA HIS A 58 -0.50 -4.51 -16.98
C HIS A 58 -0.88 -4.25 -18.45
N ARG A 59 -1.02 -5.31 -19.26
CA ARG A 59 -1.39 -5.23 -20.69
C ARG A 59 -2.90 -5.17 -20.94
N SER A 60 -3.74 -5.38 -19.94
CA SER A 60 -5.20 -5.35 -20.10
C SER A 60 -5.67 -3.91 -20.33
N ARG A 61 -6.17 -3.59 -21.53
CA ARG A 61 -6.70 -2.27 -21.92
C ARG A 61 -8.23 -2.23 -21.95
N LYS A 62 -8.88 -2.80 -20.92
CA LYS A 62 -10.34 -2.75 -20.78
C LYS A 62 -10.77 -1.43 -20.15
N ASP A 63 -11.92 -0.92 -20.56
CA ASP A 63 -12.50 0.30 -20.01
C ASP A 63 -13.08 0.07 -18.60
N LEU A 64 -12.92 1.09 -17.76
CA LEU A 64 -13.49 1.13 -16.43
C LEU A 64 -14.99 1.40 -16.53
N ARG A 65 -15.82 0.48 -16.02
CA ARG A 65 -17.27 0.69 -15.92
C ARG A 65 -17.61 1.23 -14.53
N LEU A 66 -18.75 1.91 -14.43
CA LEU A 66 -19.20 2.57 -13.19
C LEU A 66 -19.28 1.60 -11.99
N ARG A 67 -19.75 0.36 -12.22
CA ARG A 67 -19.79 -0.71 -11.20
C ARG A 67 -18.40 -1.16 -10.73
N ASP A 68 -17.42 -1.17 -11.63
CA ASP A 68 -16.04 -1.54 -11.30
C ASP A 68 -15.39 -0.44 -10.44
N GLY A 69 -15.75 0.83 -10.66
CA GLY A 69 -15.31 1.97 -9.86
C GLY A 69 -15.70 1.87 -8.39
N PHE A 70 -16.94 1.46 -8.07
CA PHE A 70 -17.36 1.25 -6.67
C PHE A 70 -16.49 0.20 -5.96
N LEU A 71 -16.18 -0.90 -6.66
CA LEU A 71 -15.32 -1.95 -6.12
C LEU A 71 -13.89 -1.44 -5.91
N VAL A 72 -13.35 -0.65 -6.84
CA VAL A 72 -12.02 -0.02 -6.69
C VAL A 72 -11.97 0.84 -5.44
N VAL A 73 -12.97 1.68 -5.19
CA VAL A 73 -12.99 2.56 -4.01
C VAL A 73 -13.04 1.75 -2.72
N ALA A 74 -13.94 0.77 -2.63
CA ALA A 74 -14.05 -0.07 -1.43
C ALA A 74 -12.76 -0.86 -1.18
N ALA A 75 -12.23 -1.53 -2.20
CA ALA A 75 -10.99 -2.29 -2.09
C ALA A 75 -9.79 -1.40 -1.79
N PHE A 76 -9.75 -0.19 -2.35
CA PHE A 76 -8.69 0.77 -2.07
C PHE A 76 -8.64 1.12 -0.59
N TRP A 77 -9.77 1.47 0.04
CA TRP A 77 -9.78 1.78 1.47
C TRP A 77 -9.41 0.58 2.35
N THR A 78 -9.88 -0.61 2.02
CA THR A 78 -9.51 -1.85 2.74
C THR A 78 -8.01 -2.11 2.67
N VAL A 79 -7.45 -2.04 1.47
CA VAL A 79 -6.03 -2.29 1.21
C VAL A 79 -5.18 -1.19 1.84
N LEU A 80 -5.55 0.08 1.67
CA LEU A 80 -4.85 1.23 2.23
C LEU A 80 -4.79 1.17 3.75
N GLY A 81 -5.90 0.84 4.42
CA GLY A 81 -5.91 0.65 5.87
C GLY A 81 -4.96 -0.47 6.31
N THR A 82 -4.98 -1.61 5.59
CA THR A 82 -4.14 -2.77 5.91
C THR A 82 -2.64 -2.46 5.76
N PHE A 83 -2.24 -1.85 4.63
CA PHE A 83 -0.83 -1.53 4.40
C PHE A 83 -0.37 -0.28 5.14
N GLY A 84 -1.28 0.64 5.48
CA GLY A 84 -1.00 1.81 6.31
C GLY A 84 -0.68 1.44 7.77
N ALA A 85 -1.28 0.37 8.28
CA ALA A 85 -0.99 -0.19 9.60
C ALA A 85 0.38 -0.89 9.68
N ALA A 86 0.97 -1.30 8.54
CA ALA A 86 2.23 -2.06 8.52
C ALA A 86 3.38 -1.41 9.31
N PRO A 87 3.75 -0.13 9.10
CA PRO A 87 4.81 0.51 9.89
C PRO A 87 4.48 0.63 11.38
N LEU A 88 3.20 0.71 11.76
CA LEU A 88 2.78 0.74 13.16
C LEU A 88 2.94 -0.64 13.81
N TYR A 89 2.59 -1.69 13.06
CA TYR A 89 2.72 -3.07 13.51
C TYR A 89 4.18 -3.53 13.60
N PHE A 90 5.04 -3.13 12.66
CA PHE A 90 6.47 -3.48 12.66
C PHE A 90 7.32 -2.63 13.61
N ALA A 91 6.76 -1.55 14.16
CA ALA A 91 7.46 -0.74 15.15
C ALA A 91 7.48 -1.46 16.51
N ASP A 92 8.50 -2.29 16.73
CA ASP A 92 8.72 -3.05 17.98
C ASP A 92 8.65 -2.17 19.24
N GLY A 93 9.05 -0.90 19.12
CA GLY A 93 9.02 0.07 20.23
C GLY A 93 7.63 0.53 20.66
N LEU A 94 6.58 0.32 19.86
CA LEU A 94 5.21 0.74 20.18
C LEU A 94 4.42 -0.34 20.95
N GLY A 95 4.78 -1.62 20.81
CA GLY A 95 4.12 -2.73 21.50
C GLY A 95 2.62 -2.86 21.21
N LEU A 96 2.16 -2.41 20.04
CA LEU A 96 0.74 -2.41 19.65
C LEU A 96 0.25 -3.83 19.36
N SER A 97 -1.00 -4.11 19.73
CA SER A 97 -1.68 -5.32 19.28
C SER A 97 -2.09 -5.19 17.80
N PHE A 98 -2.40 -6.32 17.15
CA PHE A 98 -2.79 -6.33 15.73
C PHE A 98 -4.00 -5.43 15.43
N THR A 99 -4.93 -5.27 16.36
CA THR A 99 -6.11 -4.40 16.18
C THR A 99 -5.84 -2.94 16.53
N ASP A 100 -4.75 -2.64 17.25
CA ASP A 100 -4.37 -1.27 17.64
C ASP A 100 -3.42 -0.63 16.62
N ALA A 101 -2.73 -1.44 15.81
CA ALA A 101 -1.92 -1.00 14.66
C ALA A 101 -2.80 -0.66 13.45
#